data_AF-A0A7X9A9L8-F1
#
_entry.id   AF-A0A7X9A9L8-F1
#
_cell.length_a   1.000
_cell.length_b   1.000
_cell.length_c   1.000
_cell.angle_alpha   90.00
_cell.angle_beta   90.00
_cell.angle_gamma   90.00
#
_symmetry.space_group_name_H-M   'P 1'
#
loop_
_entity.id
_entity.type
_entity.pdbx_description
1 polymer ?
#
loop_
_entity_poly.entity_id
_entity_poly.type
_entity_poly.pdbx_seq_one_letter_code
_entity_poly.pdbx_strand_id
1 'polypeptide(L)' 'MARVFYRAGYIEKWGRGIQKIRDACKVHDAEEPEYIVSGGDIMVKFKALQSGKPPSWRFGWRFGNHNYLKGD' A
#
# COMPACT_ATOMS: atom_id res chain seq x y z
N MET A 1 6.27 14.54 -15.53
CA MET A 1 6.85 13.22 -15.21
C MET A 1 5.96 12.03 -15.57
N ALA A 2 4.70 11.91 -15.12
CA ALA A 2 3.86 10.74 -15.40
C ALA A 2 3.67 10.34 -16.89
N ARG A 3 3.70 11.29 -17.82
CA ARG A 3 3.51 11.02 -19.27
C ARG A 3 4.54 10.03 -19.83
N VAL A 4 5.80 10.08 -19.35
CA VAL A 4 6.86 9.19 -19.81
C VAL A 4 6.58 7.77 -19.33
N PHE A 5 6.24 7.60 -18.06
CA PHE A 5 5.85 6.30 -17.47
C PHE A 5 4.59 5.72 -18.12
N TYR A 6 3.63 6.58 -18.48
CA TYR A 6 2.42 6.16 -19.19
C TYR A 6 2.74 5.64 -20.60
N ARG A 7 3.59 6.36 -21.35
CA ARG A 7 4.03 5.92 -22.70
C ARG A 7 4.91 4.68 -22.67
N ALA A 8 5.70 4.50 -21.62
CA ALA A 8 6.48 3.29 -21.39
C ALA A 8 5.62 2.09 -20.91
N GLY A 9 4.33 2.29 -20.63
CA GLY A 9 3.43 1.24 -20.17
C GLY A 9 3.57 0.86 -18.69
N TYR A 10 4.37 1.61 -17.91
CA TYR A 10 4.58 1.34 -16.48
C TYR A 10 3.41 1.76 -15.60
N ILE A 11 2.70 2.82 -15.99
CA ILE A 11 1.51 3.28 -15.30
C ILE A 11 0.35 3.36 -16.28
N GLU A 12 -0.86 3.17 -15.76
CA GLU A 12 -2.08 3.28 -16.53
C GLU A 12 -2.65 4.72 -16.54
N LYS A 13 -3.81 4.91 -17.17
CA LYS A 13 -4.52 6.19 -17.11
C LYS A 13 -4.81 6.56 -15.65
N TRP A 14 -4.63 7.84 -15.34
CA TRP A 14 -4.90 8.43 -14.04
C TRP A 14 -6.29 8.05 -13.50
N GLY A 15 -6.38 7.89 -12.17
CA GLY A 15 -7.64 7.67 -11.45
C GLY A 15 -8.04 6.21 -11.24
N ARG A 16 -7.51 5.25 -12.01
CA ARG A 16 -7.88 3.82 -11.85
C ARG A 16 -6.92 3.01 -10.97
N GLY A 17 -5.67 3.45 -10.83
CA GLY A 17 -4.65 2.68 -10.10
C GLY A 17 -5.04 2.40 -8.66
N ILE A 18 -5.49 3.43 -7.92
CA ILE A 18 -5.86 3.28 -6.51
C ILE A 18 -7.11 2.40 -6.33
N GLN A 19 -8.06 2.50 -7.26
CA GLN A 19 -9.27 1.70 -7.27
C GLN A 19 -8.93 0.21 -7.42
N LYS A 20 -8.04 -0.13 -8.35
CA LYS A 20 -7.56 -1.51 -8.53
C LYS A 20 -6.81 -2.06 -7.33
N ILE A 21 -6.01 -1.23 -6.66
CA ILE A 21 -5.32 -1.65 -5.43
C ILE A 21 -6.35 -2.02 -4.36
N ARG A 22 -7.37 -1.17 -4.15
CA ARG A 22 -8.47 -1.48 -3.22
C ARG A 22 -9.20 -2.76 -3.60
N ASP A 23 -9.52 -2.93 -4.88
CA ASP A 23 -10.26 -4.12 -5.35
C ASP A 23 -9.40 -5.39 -5.22
N ALA A 24 -8.07 -5.30 -5.41
CA ALA A 24 -7.15 -6.39 -5.12
C ALA A 24 -7.14 -6.76 -3.63
N CYS A 25 -7.15 -5.77 -2.72
CA CYS A 25 -7.31 -6.05 -1.29
C CYS A 25 -8.58 -6.86 -0.99
N LYS A 26 -9.73 -6.47 -1.59
CA LYS A 26 -11.00 -7.20 -1.44
C LYS A 26 -10.93 -8.64 -1.95
N VAL A 27 -10.32 -8.86 -3.12
CA VAL A 27 -10.16 -10.21 -3.70
C VAL A 27 -9.29 -11.11 -2.82
N HIS A 28 -8.33 -10.54 -2.10
CA HIS A 28 -7.41 -11.26 -1.23
C HIS A 28 -7.85 -11.34 0.24
N ASP A 29 -9.11 -11.00 0.54
CA ASP A 29 -9.64 -10.94 1.93
C ASP A 29 -8.76 -10.07 2.85
N ALA A 30 -8.12 -9.05 2.26
CA ALA A 30 -7.30 -8.09 2.98
C ALA A 30 -8.16 -6.91 3.43
N GLU A 31 -7.80 -6.34 4.58
CA GLU A 31 -8.44 -5.13 5.07
C GLU A 31 -8.31 -3.98 4.07
N GLU A 32 -9.37 -3.16 3.95
CA GLU A 32 -9.35 -1.99 3.08
C GLU A 32 -8.26 -0.99 3.54
N PRO A 33 -7.59 -0.33 2.59
CA PRO A 33 -6.57 0.66 2.92
C PRO A 33 -7.16 1.90 3.63
N GLU A 34 -6.44 2.40 4.62
CA GLU A 34 -6.74 3.67 5.30
C GLU A 34 -6.14 4.83 4.49
N TYR A 35 -6.97 5.85 4.21
CA TYR A 35 -6.58 7.04 3.45
C TYR A 35 -6.51 8.25 4.36
N ILE A 36 -5.37 8.94 4.37
CA ILE A 36 -5.17 10.19 5.07
C ILE A 36 -4.77 11.23 4.02
N VAL A 37 -5.59 12.26 3.85
CA VAL A 37 -5.34 13.33 2.88
C VAL A 37 -5.00 14.60 3.64
N SER A 38 -3.78 15.08 3.47
CA SER A 38 -3.33 16.38 3.93
C SER A 38 -3.28 17.33 2.72
N GLY A 39 -3.32 18.65 2.94
CA GLY A 39 -3.45 19.65 1.85
C GLY A 39 -2.39 19.60 0.73
N GLY A 40 -1.31 18.82 0.88
CA GLY A 40 -0.30 18.59 -0.17
C GLY A 40 0.14 17.13 -0.34
N ASP A 41 -0.42 16.20 0.44
CA ASP A 41 0.00 14.80 0.44
C ASP A 41 -1.18 13.85 0.67
N ILE A 42 -1.00 12.64 0.19
CA ILE A 42 -1.89 11.52 0.50
C ILE A 42 -1.05 10.39 1.05
N MET A 43 -1.44 9.92 2.23
CA MET A 43 -0.88 8.73 2.83
C MET A 43 -1.90 7.59 2.72
N VAL A 44 -1.43 6.44 2.27
CA VAL A 44 -2.23 5.23 2.15
C VAL A 44 -1.58 4.14 2.99
N LYS A 45 -2.30 3.64 3.98
CA LYS A 45 -1.80 2.62 4.90
C LYS A 45 -2.46 1.27 4.60
N PHE A 46 -1.64 0.28 4.33
CA PHE A 46 -2.04 -1.09 4.07
C PHE A 46 -1.73 -1.97 5.27
N LYS A 47 -2.68 -2.82 5.65
CA LYS A 47 -2.43 -3.85 6.66
C LYS A 47 -1.90 -5.10 5.96
N ALA A 48 -0.83 -5.65 6.53
CA ALA A 48 -0.26 -6.89 6.01
C ALA A 48 -1.19 -8.07 6.28
N LEU A 49 -1.45 -8.89 5.26
CA LEU A 49 -2.14 -10.16 5.43
C LEU A 49 -1.31 -11.06 6.35
N GLN A 50 -1.91 -11.58 7.42
CA GLN A 50 -1.23 -12.49 8.36
C GLN A 50 -0.75 -13.80 7.70
N SER A 51 -1.37 -14.20 6.59
CA SER A 51 -0.99 -15.38 5.79
C SER A 51 0.23 -15.12 4.88
N GLY A 52 0.58 -13.86 4.64
CA GLY A 52 1.77 -13.50 3.88
C GLY A 52 3.01 -13.81 4.71
N LYS A 53 3.62 -14.97 4.51
CA LYS A 53 4.96 -15.24 5.06
C LYS A 53 5.85 -14.06 4.68
N PRO A 54 6.48 -13.35 5.64
CA PRO A 54 7.42 -12.32 5.28
C PRO A 54 8.48 -12.95 4.37
N PRO A 55 8.93 -12.26 3.30
CA PRO A 55 9.93 -12.81 2.41
C PRO A 55 11.12 -13.28 3.24
N SER A 56 11.58 -14.52 2.99
CA SER A 56 12.60 -15.20 3.80
C SER A 56 13.97 -14.52 3.82
N TRP A 57 14.16 -13.47 3.01
CA TRP A 57 15.35 -12.65 3.02
C TRP A 57 15.37 -11.72 4.23
N ARG A 58 16.19 -12.06 5.23
CA ARG A 58 16.61 -11.16 6.31
C ARG A 58 17.48 -10.02 5.73
N PHE A 59 16.86 -9.05 5.07
CA PHE A 59 17.49 -7.74 4.87
C PHE A 59 17.31 -6.93 6.15
N GLY A 60 18.40 -6.35 6.66
CA GLY A 60 18.50 -5.68 7.96
C GLY A 60 17.62 -4.43 8.13
N TRP A 61 16.31 -4.61 8.17
CA TRP A 61 15.37 -3.64 8.74
C TRP A 61 15.28 -3.93 10.24
N ARG A 62 16.04 -3.18 11.03
CA ARG A 62 15.79 -3.07 12.47
C ARG A 62 14.41 -2.41 12.57
N PHE A 63 13.35 -3.19 12.79
CA PHE A 63 12.07 -2.66 13.24
C PHE A 63 12.36 -1.91 14.54
N GLY A 64 12.55 -0.60 14.42
CA GLY A 64 12.51 0.29 15.56
C GLY A 64 11.16 0.08 16.21
N ASN A 65 11.18 -0.23 17.51
CA ASN A 65 10.01 -0.37 18.35
C ASN A 65 9.10 0.86 18.19
N HIS A 66 8.08 0.78 17.34
CA HIS A 66 6.95 1.67 17.41
C HIS A 66 5.71 0.79 17.56
N ASN A 67 5.26 0.70 18.81
CA ASN A 67 3.97 0.15 19.17
C ASN A 67 2.90 0.96 18.44
N TYR A 68 2.34 0.42 17.37
CA TYR A 68 1.04 0.90 16.90
C TYR A 68 0.01 0.30 17.86
N LEU A 69 -0.44 1.14 18.78
CA LEU A 69 -1.33 0.79 19.87
C LEU A 69 -2.53 0.01 19.34
N LYS A 70 -2.65 -1.22 19.81
CA LYS A 70 -3.90 -1.97 19.88
C LYS A 70 -4.75 -1.21 20.92
N GLY A 71 -5.71 -0.43 20.44
CA GLY A 71 -6.75 0.19 21.25
C GLY A 71 -8.08 -0.29 20.70
N ASP A 72 -8.76 -1.09 21.53
CA ASP A 72 -10.21 -1.29 21.67
C ASP A 72 -11.13 -1.14 20.44
#